data_AF-X1RGK4-F1
#
_entry.id   AF-X1RGK4-F1
#
_cell.length_a   1.000
_cell.length_b   1.000
_cell.length_c   1.000
_cell.angle_alpha   90.00
_cell.angle_beta   90.00
_cell.angle_gamma   90.00
#
_symmetry.space_group_name_H-M   'P 1'
#
loop_
_entity.id
_entity.type
_entity.pdbx_description
1 polymer ?
#
loop_
_entity_poly.entity_id
_entity_poly.type
_entity_poly.pdbx_seq_one_letter_code
_entity_poly.pdbx_strand_id
1 'polypeptide(L)'
;ISRWTEGNYIAIIIGVLGMLSLFIIGMTIKPDLMNHIKSWMLWVWNGLFTISLTLTILVHQIIPEYGIRFPGFPDAYPIVAFATTWTQHIPLVLMILLSPIIYIDFVLLSREMLKIKPKPSKIGGSFALGAGLYIVIMIFMQLLPTVWGYFYAIGYAFRDLYWLAFLVPGVLLTLPIFLIKKKTFNFDKTTQKMKSKSIIIAILGLIFVGTVAGTIITTPYPTTPSEAKTSLIIMTYNIRQGVNDSGDKNYDGQLELIRSVNPDILA
;
A
#
# COMPACT_ATOMS: atom_id res chain seq x y z
N ILE A 1 -1.74 4.56 -1.33
CA ILE A 1 -1.14 5.32 -0.22
C ILE A 1 -1.11 6.81 -0.54
N SER A 2 -0.51 7.27 -1.65
CA SER A 2 -0.48 8.71 -2.01
C SER A 2 -1.83 9.42 -1.93
N ARG A 3 -2.89 8.82 -2.49
CA ARG A 3 -4.27 9.35 -2.40
C ARG A 3 -4.84 9.41 -0.98
N TRP A 4 -4.42 8.49 -0.11
CA TRP A 4 -4.89 8.43 1.29
C TRP A 4 -4.16 9.43 2.19
N THR A 5 -2.94 9.80 1.82
CA THR A 5 -2.08 10.66 2.65
C THR A 5 -1.91 12.07 2.07
N GLU A 6 -2.58 12.37 0.94
CA GLU A 6 -2.30 13.55 0.11
C GLU A 6 -0.81 13.71 -0.25
N GLY A 7 -0.08 12.60 -0.22
CA GLY A 7 1.38 12.59 -0.32
C GLY A 7 1.82 12.64 -1.77
N ASN A 8 2.96 13.29 -2.03
CA ASN A 8 3.54 13.34 -3.37
C ASN A 8 3.85 11.91 -3.87
N TYR A 9 3.14 11.50 -4.92
CA TYR A 9 3.22 10.15 -5.47
C TYR A 9 4.63 9.76 -5.92
N ILE A 10 5.32 10.67 -6.61
CA ILE A 10 6.69 10.46 -7.12
C ILE A 10 7.66 10.30 -5.93
N ALA A 11 7.56 11.16 -4.93
CA ALA A 11 8.40 11.11 -3.75
C ALA A 11 8.23 9.79 -2.97
N ILE A 12 7.00 9.30 -2.82
CA ILE A 12 6.72 8.01 -2.17
C ILE A 12 7.37 6.86 -2.96
N ILE A 13 7.26 6.86 -4.29
CA ILE A 13 7.88 5.83 -5.13
C ILE A 13 9.39 5.84 -5.00
N ILE A 14 10.01 7.02 -5.12
CA ILE A 14 11.46 7.18 -4.96
C ILE A 14 11.89 6.74 -3.56
N GLY A 15 11.15 7.10 -2.52
CA GLY A 15 11.44 6.73 -1.14
C GLY A 15 11.42 5.21 -0.93
N VAL A 16 10.35 4.53 -1.35
CA VAL A 16 10.22 3.07 -1.21
C VAL A 16 11.31 2.35 -2.02
N LEU A 17 11.46 2.68 -3.30
CA LEU A 17 12.46 2.02 -4.15
C LEU A 17 13.88 2.32 -3.67
N GLY A 18 14.15 3.56 -3.27
CA GLY A 18 15.45 3.98 -2.76
C GLY A 18 15.80 3.20 -1.49
N MET A 19 14.87 3.12 -0.54
CA MET A 19 15.09 2.38 0.70
C MET A 19 15.33 0.89 0.46
N LEU A 20 14.52 0.25 -0.38
CA LEU A 20 14.68 -1.17 -0.72
C LEU A 20 15.99 -1.43 -1.48
N SER A 21 16.33 -0.61 -2.48
CA SER A 21 17.59 -0.74 -3.23
C SER A 21 18.80 -0.53 -2.33
N LEU A 22 18.81 0.51 -1.49
CA LEU A 22 19.88 0.76 -0.53
C LEU A 22 20.05 -0.40 0.45
N PHE A 23 18.94 -0.96 0.93
CA PHE A 23 18.97 -2.11 1.82
C PHE A 23 19.56 -3.35 1.13
N ILE A 24 19.13 -3.68 -0.09
CA ILE A 24 19.63 -4.83 -0.84
C ILE A 24 21.13 -4.66 -1.18
N ILE A 25 21.53 -3.45 -1.59
CA ILE A 25 22.94 -3.13 -1.84
C ILE A 25 23.75 -3.30 -0.55
N GLY A 26 23.27 -2.77 0.58
CA GLY A 26 23.89 -2.92 1.89
C GLY A 26 24.09 -4.39 2.28
N MET A 27 23.06 -5.22 2.11
CA MET A 27 23.13 -6.66 2.36
C MET A 27 24.06 -7.39 1.38
N THR A 28 24.21 -6.92 0.15
CA THR A 28 25.12 -7.51 -0.85
C THR A 28 26.60 -7.15 -0.54
N ILE A 29 26.85 -5.96 0.01
CA ILE A 29 28.18 -5.50 0.39
C ILE A 29 28.61 -6.16 1.71
N LYS A 30 27.75 -6.12 2.73
CA LYS A 30 27.99 -6.66 4.08
C LYS A 30 26.92 -7.69 4.47
N PRO A 31 26.98 -8.92 3.93
CA PRO A 31 25.94 -9.93 4.18
C PRO A 31 25.91 -10.42 5.64
N ASP A 32 27.02 -10.29 6.37
CA ASP A 32 27.11 -10.68 7.78
C ASP A 32 26.19 -9.83 8.67
N LEU A 33 25.69 -8.68 8.20
CA LEU A 33 24.73 -7.86 8.94
C LEU A 33 23.49 -8.66 9.32
N MET A 34 23.05 -9.57 8.44
CA MET A 34 21.86 -10.40 8.67
C MET A 34 22.06 -11.41 9.81
N ASN A 35 23.29 -11.91 9.99
CA ASN A 35 23.62 -12.86 11.06
C ASN A 35 23.54 -12.22 12.46
N HIS A 36 23.58 -10.89 12.55
CA HIS A 36 23.49 -10.18 13.82
C HIS A 36 22.05 -9.88 14.25
N ILE A 37 21.07 -10.09 13.36
CA ILE A 37 19.66 -9.81 13.65
C ILE A 37 19.08 -10.91 14.54
N LYS A 38 18.73 -10.54 15.77
CA LYS A 38 18.04 -11.43 16.70
C LYS A 38 16.56 -11.53 16.34
N SER A 39 15.93 -12.67 16.65
CA SER A 39 14.49 -12.88 16.37
C SER A 39 13.59 -11.79 16.98
N TRP A 40 13.87 -11.32 18.20
CA TRP A 40 13.12 -10.20 18.82
C TRP A 40 13.23 -8.87 18.06
N MET A 41 14.34 -8.62 17.36
CA MET A 41 14.50 -7.41 16.56
C MET A 41 13.58 -7.42 15.35
N LEU A 42 13.36 -8.59 14.74
CA LEU A 42 12.40 -8.75 13.65
C LEU A 42 10.97 -8.58 14.14
N TRP A 43 10.66 -9.01 15.36
CA TRP A 43 9.36 -8.76 15.99
C TRP A 43 9.08 -7.28 16.14
N VAL A 44 10.04 -6.56 16.71
CA VAL A 44 9.93 -5.11 16.89
C VAL A 44 9.86 -4.42 15.54
N TRP A 45 10.68 -4.81 14.56
CA TRP A 45 10.68 -4.21 13.24
C TRP A 45 9.34 -4.44 12.51
N ASN A 46 8.82 -5.66 12.50
CA ASN A 46 7.51 -5.97 11.90
C ASN A 46 6.37 -5.24 12.60
N GLY A 47 6.39 -5.18 13.94
CA GLY A 47 5.41 -4.44 14.72
C GLY A 47 5.44 -2.96 14.40
N LEU A 48 6.62 -2.34 14.39
CA LEU A 48 6.80 -0.93 14.03
C LEU A 48 6.38 -0.65 12.59
N PHE A 49 6.72 -1.53 11.64
CA PHE A 49 6.30 -1.40 10.25
C PHE A 49 4.78 -1.47 10.12
N THR A 50 4.14 -2.48 10.73
CA THR A 50 2.69 -2.66 10.72
C THR A 50 1.98 -1.46 11.33
N ILE A 51 2.43 -1.00 12.51
CA ILE A 51 1.88 0.18 13.17
C ILE A 51 2.04 1.42 12.28
N SER A 52 3.22 1.64 11.70
CA SER A 52 3.47 2.80 10.83
C SER A 52 2.60 2.75 9.56
N LEU A 53 2.44 1.57 8.96
CA LEU A 53 1.57 1.32 7.81
C LEU A 53 0.10 1.62 8.14
N THR A 54 -0.40 1.17 9.28
CA THR A 54 -1.77 1.45 9.73
C THR A 54 -1.96 2.94 10.04
N LEU A 55 -1.03 3.55 10.77
CA LEU A 55 -1.08 4.97 11.14
C LEU A 55 -0.98 5.89 9.93
N THR A 56 -0.29 5.47 8.87
CA THR A 56 -0.24 6.20 7.58
C THR A 56 -1.65 6.50 7.06
N ILE A 57 -2.59 5.59 7.28
CA ILE A 57 -3.98 5.76 6.85
C ILE A 57 -4.81 6.39 7.97
N LEU A 58 -4.74 5.82 9.18
CA LEU A 58 -5.59 6.22 10.30
C LEU A 58 -5.48 7.72 10.63
N VAL A 59 -4.27 8.28 10.61
CA VAL A 59 -4.04 9.70 10.97
C VAL A 59 -4.70 10.68 9.98
N HIS A 60 -4.92 10.26 8.74
CA HIS A 60 -5.63 11.05 7.72
C HIS A 60 -7.15 10.87 7.77
N GLN A 61 -7.64 9.99 8.64
CA GLN A 61 -9.08 9.79 8.91
C GLN A 61 -9.53 10.49 10.20
N ILE A 62 -8.60 10.96 11.03
CA ILE A 62 -8.94 11.63 12.29
C ILE A 62 -9.51 13.00 11.98
N ILE A 63 -10.76 13.22 12.39
CA ILE A 63 -11.42 14.51 12.32
C ILE A 63 -11.23 15.19 13.69
N PRO A 64 -10.64 16.40 13.78
CA PRO A 64 -10.35 17.04 15.08
C PRO A 64 -11.55 17.11 16.04
N GLU A 65 -12.76 17.33 15.52
CA GLU A 65 -13.99 17.43 16.32
C GLU A 65 -14.57 16.06 16.73
N TYR A 66 -14.38 15.02 15.92
CA TYR A 66 -15.03 13.70 16.09
C TYR A 66 -14.05 12.56 16.41
N GLY A 67 -12.76 12.85 16.45
CA GLY A 67 -11.69 11.87 16.65
C GLY A 67 -11.62 10.85 15.51
N ILE A 68 -11.52 9.57 15.88
CA ILE A 68 -11.37 8.44 14.94
C ILE A 68 -12.71 8.01 14.33
N ARG A 69 -13.85 8.45 14.89
CA ARG A 69 -15.17 8.01 14.43
C ARG A 69 -15.79 9.04 13.52
N PHE A 70 -16.09 8.61 12.30
CA PHE A 70 -16.89 9.40 11.39
C PHE A 70 -18.29 9.68 11.98
N PRO A 71 -18.78 10.94 11.96
CA PRO A 71 -20.02 11.30 12.64
C PRO A 71 -21.24 10.59 12.04
N GLY A 72 -22.12 10.14 12.94
CA GLY A 72 -23.28 9.30 12.62
C GLY A 72 -24.56 10.07 12.28
N PHE A 73 -24.58 11.38 12.48
CA PHE A 73 -25.79 12.21 12.51
C PHE A 73 -25.78 13.28 11.41
N PRO A 74 -26.94 13.64 10.84
CA PRO A 74 -27.05 14.61 9.74
C PRO A 74 -26.52 16.01 10.06
N ASP A 75 -26.58 16.43 11.32
CA ASP A 75 -26.19 17.79 11.74
C ASP A 75 -24.67 18.02 11.70
N ALA A 76 -23.87 16.96 11.53
CA ALA A 76 -22.41 17.08 11.35
C ALA A 76 -22.01 17.52 9.94
N TYR A 77 -22.96 17.65 9.02
CA TYR A 77 -22.69 17.97 7.62
C TYR A 77 -22.91 19.48 7.34
N PRO A 78 -22.08 20.09 6.48
CA PRO A 78 -21.00 19.48 5.70
C PRO A 78 -19.72 19.23 6.52
N ILE A 79 -19.13 18.03 6.37
CA ILE A 79 -17.82 17.73 6.93
C ILE A 79 -16.77 18.34 5.99
N VAL A 80 -16.06 19.36 6.48
CA VAL A 80 -14.99 20.00 5.73
C VAL A 80 -13.70 19.21 5.94
N ALA A 81 -13.06 18.80 4.84
CA ALA A 81 -11.75 18.16 4.90
C ALA A 81 -10.70 19.17 5.40
N PHE A 82 -9.90 18.75 6.38
CA PHE A 82 -8.84 19.58 6.93
C PHE A 82 -7.60 19.46 6.07
N ALA A 83 -6.87 20.56 5.90
CA ALA A 83 -5.60 20.53 5.19
C ALA A 83 -4.62 19.58 5.87
N THR A 84 -4.02 18.68 5.09
CA THR A 84 -3.02 17.75 5.63
C THR A 84 -1.78 18.51 6.10
N THR A 85 -1.35 18.21 7.32
CA THR A 85 -0.16 18.79 7.95
C THR A 85 1.06 17.88 7.75
N TRP A 86 2.26 18.46 7.85
CA TRP A 86 3.50 17.70 7.68
C TRP A 86 3.66 16.59 8.75
N THR A 87 3.12 16.78 9.96
CA THR A 87 3.20 15.80 11.04
C THR A 87 2.43 14.52 10.72
N GLN A 88 1.34 14.62 9.95
CA GLN A 88 0.57 13.47 9.50
C GLN A 88 1.34 12.59 8.50
N HIS A 89 2.43 13.10 7.93
CA HIS A 89 3.33 12.34 7.06
C HIS A 89 4.42 11.56 7.82
N ILE A 90 4.58 11.75 9.14
CA ILE A 90 5.59 11.03 9.93
C ILE A 90 5.41 9.50 9.83
N PRO A 91 4.19 8.93 10.00
CA PRO A 91 3.98 7.49 9.86
C PRO A 91 4.34 6.96 8.46
N LEU A 92 4.09 7.75 7.41
CA LEU A 92 4.43 7.40 6.04
C LEU A 92 5.96 7.28 5.87
N VAL A 93 6.72 8.26 6.37
CA VAL A 93 8.18 8.24 6.31
C VAL A 93 8.73 7.04 7.09
N LEU A 94 8.21 6.79 8.30
CA LEU A 94 8.61 5.62 9.10
C LEU A 94 8.29 4.31 8.38
N MET A 95 7.10 4.18 7.79
CA MET A 95 6.71 3.01 7.00
C MET A 95 7.68 2.78 5.83
N ILE A 96 8.08 3.83 5.11
CA ILE A 96 9.07 3.74 4.02
C ILE A 96 10.41 3.25 4.55
N LEU A 97 10.94 3.86 5.61
CA LEU A 97 12.22 3.49 6.22
C LEU A 97 12.22 2.04 6.75
N LEU A 98 11.09 1.60 7.28
CA LEU A 98 10.92 0.26 7.85
C LEU A 98 10.57 -0.81 6.80
N SER A 99 10.19 -0.42 5.57
CA SER A 99 9.78 -1.35 4.48
C SER A 99 10.75 -2.49 4.15
N PRO A 100 12.07 -2.41 4.37
CA PRO A 100 12.95 -3.55 4.14
C PRO A 100 12.61 -4.81 4.92
N ILE A 101 11.84 -4.71 6.02
CA ILE A 101 11.37 -5.89 6.76
C ILE A 101 10.58 -6.86 5.87
N ILE A 102 9.78 -6.35 4.91
CA ILE A 102 9.02 -7.17 3.97
C ILE A 102 9.97 -8.11 3.18
N TYR A 103 11.11 -7.57 2.76
CA TYR A 103 12.11 -8.35 2.03
C TYR A 103 12.76 -9.41 2.92
N ILE A 104 13.11 -9.05 4.17
CA ILE A 104 13.68 -10.00 5.13
C ILE A 104 12.70 -11.15 5.40
N ASP A 105 11.44 -10.84 5.64
CA ASP A 105 10.38 -11.81 5.90
C ASP A 105 10.17 -12.74 4.72
N PHE A 106 10.12 -12.18 3.50
CA PHE A 106 10.04 -12.98 2.28
C PHE A 106 11.20 -13.97 2.17
N VAL A 107 12.43 -13.52 2.43
CA VAL A 107 13.62 -14.40 2.40
C VAL A 107 13.53 -15.49 3.48
N LEU A 108 13.17 -15.13 4.71
CA LEU A 108 13.09 -16.09 5.82
C LEU A 108 12.00 -17.14 5.60
N LEU A 109 10.79 -16.71 5.21
CA LEU A 109 9.67 -17.60 4.94
C LEU A 109 9.94 -18.50 3.73
N SER A 110 10.53 -17.95 2.67
CA SER A 110 10.94 -18.74 1.50
C SER A 110 11.97 -19.80 1.88
N ARG A 111 12.97 -19.45 2.71
CA ARG A 111 13.97 -20.42 3.19
C ARG A 111 13.35 -21.51 4.05
N GLU A 112 12.39 -21.20 4.93
CA GLU A 112 11.67 -22.23 5.69
C GLU A 112 10.85 -23.14 4.78
N MET A 113 10.11 -22.58 3.83
CA MET A 113 9.32 -23.35 2.88
C MET A 113 10.19 -24.33 2.07
N LEU A 114 11.35 -23.86 1.59
CA LEU A 114 12.32 -24.68 0.86
C LEU A 114 12.94 -25.79 1.74
N LYS A 115 13.10 -25.56 3.05
CA LYS A 115 13.59 -26.58 3.99
C LYS A 115 12.56 -27.67 4.26
N ILE A 116 11.29 -27.28 4.39
CA ILE A 116 10.18 -28.22 4.65
C ILE A 116 9.93 -29.12 3.43
N LYS A 117 10.23 -28.64 2.21
CA LYS A 117 10.01 -29.35 0.93
C LYS A 117 8.57 -29.90 0.83
N PRO A 118 7.53 -29.05 0.97
CA PRO A 118 6.16 -29.52 0.89
C PRO A 118 5.86 -30.11 -0.49
N LYS A 119 5.02 -31.15 -0.53
CA LYS A 119 4.51 -31.71 -1.78
C LYS A 119 3.73 -30.61 -2.54
N PRO A 120 3.76 -30.58 -3.89
CA PRO A 120 3.03 -29.57 -4.67
C PRO A 120 1.54 -29.47 -4.32
N SER A 121 0.88 -30.59 -4.02
CA SER A 121 -0.52 -30.62 -3.57
C SER A 121 -0.75 -29.90 -2.25
N LYS A 122 0.21 -29.94 -1.32
CA LYS A 122 0.14 -29.17 -0.06
C LYS A 122 0.32 -27.68 -0.31
N ILE A 123 1.22 -27.30 -1.22
CA ILE A 123 1.39 -25.89 -1.62
C ILE A 123 0.08 -25.36 -2.24
N GLY A 124 -0.47 -26.09 -3.21
CA GLY A 124 -1.73 -25.73 -3.86
C GLY A 124 -2.89 -25.64 -2.89
N GLY A 125 -3.06 -26.63 -2.00
CA GLY A 125 -4.11 -26.62 -0.98
C GLY A 125 -3.97 -25.48 0.03
N SER A 126 -2.74 -25.23 0.53
CA SER A 126 -2.48 -24.12 1.46
C SER A 126 -2.66 -22.77 0.79
N PHE A 127 -2.29 -22.62 -0.48
CA PHE A 127 -2.55 -21.39 -1.24
C PHE A 127 -4.05 -21.18 -1.45
N ALA A 128 -4.79 -22.20 -1.90
CA ALA A 128 -6.23 -22.08 -2.13
C ALA A 128 -6.99 -21.72 -0.84
N LEU A 129 -6.69 -22.39 0.27
CA LEU A 129 -7.35 -22.11 1.55
C LEU A 129 -6.87 -20.81 2.18
N GLY A 130 -5.55 -20.61 2.26
CA GLY A 130 -4.95 -19.45 2.92
C GLY A 130 -5.12 -18.16 2.13
N ALA A 131 -4.69 -18.14 0.86
CA ALA A 131 -4.83 -16.97 0.01
C ALA A 131 -6.29 -16.72 -0.36
N GLY A 132 -7.10 -17.76 -0.56
CA GLY A 132 -8.54 -17.62 -0.78
C GLY A 132 -9.25 -16.97 0.41
N LEU A 133 -9.03 -17.46 1.62
CA LEU A 133 -9.59 -16.85 2.83
C LEU A 133 -9.09 -15.42 3.03
N TYR A 134 -7.80 -15.16 2.79
CA TYR A 134 -7.23 -13.82 2.84
C TYR A 134 -7.93 -12.88 1.85
N ILE A 135 -8.09 -13.29 0.58
CA ILE A 135 -8.78 -12.48 -0.44
C ILE A 135 -10.21 -12.17 -0.01
N VAL A 136 -10.96 -13.16 0.48
CA VAL A 136 -12.33 -12.96 0.97
C VAL A 136 -12.36 -11.93 2.10
N ILE A 137 -11.50 -12.08 3.11
CA ILE A 137 -11.39 -11.10 4.20
C ILE A 137 -11.07 -9.72 3.64
N MET A 138 -10.10 -9.60 2.75
CA MET A 138 -9.67 -8.33 2.17
C MET A 138 -10.74 -7.67 1.29
N ILE A 139 -11.58 -8.44 0.61
CA ILE A 139 -12.75 -7.91 -0.11
C ILE A 139 -13.69 -7.25 0.90
N PHE A 140 -14.05 -7.92 1.99
CA PHE A 140 -14.93 -7.34 3.00
C PHE A 140 -14.30 -6.13 3.71
N MET A 141 -13.00 -6.18 4.02
CA MET A 141 -12.30 -5.05 4.65
C MET A 141 -12.25 -3.80 3.77
N GLN A 142 -12.30 -3.95 2.44
CA GLN A 142 -12.37 -2.80 1.52
C GLN A 142 -13.80 -2.37 1.19
N LEU A 143 -14.73 -3.33 1.12
CA LEU A 143 -16.11 -3.08 0.70
C LEU A 143 -16.96 -2.49 1.84
N LEU A 144 -16.93 -3.10 3.02
CA LEU A 144 -17.80 -2.73 4.14
C LEU A 144 -17.64 -1.27 4.60
N PRO A 145 -16.43 -0.67 4.66
CA PRO A 145 -16.29 0.75 4.99
C PRO A 145 -16.96 1.70 3.99
N THR A 146 -17.17 1.26 2.75
CA THR A 146 -17.75 2.08 1.67
C THR A 146 -19.27 1.88 1.54
N VAL A 147 -19.75 0.64 1.67
CA VAL A 147 -21.18 0.29 1.48
C VAL A 147 -21.96 0.16 2.78
N TRP A 148 -21.46 0.74 3.87
CA TRP A 148 -22.00 0.58 5.22
C TRP A 148 -23.51 0.86 5.32
N GLY A 149 -24.04 1.82 4.54
CA GLY A 149 -25.47 2.16 4.51
C GLY A 149 -26.37 1.12 3.86
N TYR A 150 -25.82 0.16 3.09
CA TYR A 150 -26.57 -0.90 2.42
C TYR A 150 -26.66 -2.19 3.25
N PHE A 151 -25.79 -2.36 4.25
CA PHE A 151 -25.71 -3.57 5.09
C PHE A 151 -26.02 -3.24 6.56
N TYR A 152 -27.29 -3.08 6.92
CA TYR A 152 -27.70 -2.64 8.26
C TYR A 152 -27.15 -3.49 9.43
N ALA A 153 -27.01 -4.80 9.26
CA ALA A 153 -26.61 -5.70 10.34
C ALA A 153 -25.17 -5.45 10.86
N ILE A 154 -24.23 -5.10 9.98
CA ILE A 154 -22.81 -4.95 10.33
C ILE A 154 -22.16 -3.68 9.76
N GLY A 155 -22.75 -3.04 8.75
CA GLY A 155 -22.14 -1.95 8.00
C GLY A 155 -21.72 -0.78 8.87
N TYR A 156 -22.57 -0.37 9.83
CA TYR A 156 -22.24 0.71 10.77
C TYR A 156 -21.00 0.43 11.62
N ALA A 157 -20.73 -0.84 11.96
CA ALA A 157 -19.54 -1.21 12.72
C ALA A 157 -18.25 -1.09 11.90
N PHE A 158 -18.34 -1.19 10.57
CA PHE A 158 -17.21 -1.08 9.65
C PHE A 158 -17.07 0.27 8.97
N ARG A 159 -18.02 1.18 9.21
CA ARG A 159 -18.03 2.53 8.65
C ARG A 159 -16.68 3.21 8.92
N ASP A 160 -16.05 3.67 7.84
CA ASP A 160 -14.78 4.42 7.88
C ASP A 160 -13.59 3.66 8.50
N LEU A 161 -13.64 2.33 8.60
CA LEU A 161 -12.50 1.54 9.07
C LEU A 161 -11.52 1.17 7.95
N TYR A 162 -11.18 2.10 7.06
CA TYR A 162 -10.29 1.86 5.92
C TYR A 162 -8.88 1.39 6.33
N TRP A 163 -8.40 1.81 7.50
CA TRP A 163 -7.13 1.36 8.08
C TRP A 163 -7.06 -0.16 8.33
N LEU A 164 -8.20 -0.87 8.46
CA LEU A 164 -8.22 -2.33 8.61
C LEU A 164 -7.62 -3.05 7.40
N ALA A 165 -7.81 -2.50 6.20
CA ALA A 165 -7.23 -3.05 4.97
C ALA A 165 -5.68 -2.98 4.96
N PHE A 166 -5.08 -2.30 5.93
CA PHE A 166 -3.63 -2.16 6.08
C PHE A 166 -3.13 -2.88 7.33
N LEU A 167 -3.90 -2.85 8.43
CA LEU A 167 -3.56 -3.60 9.63
C LEU A 167 -3.61 -5.12 9.39
N VAL A 168 -4.68 -5.64 8.77
CA VAL A 168 -4.88 -7.08 8.62
C VAL A 168 -3.73 -7.73 7.83
N PRO A 169 -3.31 -7.22 6.66
CA PRO A 169 -2.13 -7.73 5.98
C PRO A 169 -0.84 -7.63 6.81
N GLY A 170 -0.62 -6.50 7.50
CA GLY A 170 0.57 -6.32 8.33
C GLY A 170 0.67 -7.36 9.46
N VAL A 171 -0.44 -7.61 10.16
CA VAL A 171 -0.52 -8.66 11.18
C VAL A 171 -0.31 -10.04 10.57
N LEU A 172 -0.98 -10.36 9.45
CA LEU A 172 -0.86 -11.66 8.80
C LEU A 172 0.53 -11.94 8.22
N LEU A 173 1.28 -10.91 7.83
CA LEU A 173 2.69 -11.04 7.41
C LEU A 173 3.62 -11.20 8.61
N THR A 174 3.31 -10.54 9.73
CA THR A 174 4.09 -10.61 10.97
C THR A 174 3.95 -11.97 11.66
N LEU A 175 2.74 -12.54 11.71
CA LEU A 175 2.45 -13.75 12.48
C LEU A 175 3.29 -14.99 12.07
N PRO A 176 3.47 -15.32 10.78
CA PRO A 176 4.28 -16.46 10.36
C PRO A 176 5.73 -16.42 10.84
N ILE A 177 6.27 -15.23 11.13
CA ILE A 177 7.62 -15.09 11.66
C ILE A 177 7.77 -15.82 13.01
N PHE A 178 6.68 -16.06 13.77
CA PHE A 178 6.67 -16.72 15.10
C PHE A 178 6.98 -18.20 14.96
N LEU A 179 6.75 -18.73 13.77
CA LEU A 179 6.92 -20.14 13.45
C LEU A 179 8.32 -20.43 12.88
N ILE A 180 9.12 -19.39 12.62
CA ILE A 180 10.46 -19.54 12.04
C ILE A 180 11.44 -20.03 13.10
N LYS A 181 12.16 -21.11 12.77
CA LYS A 181 13.10 -21.74 13.72
C LYS A 181 14.37 -20.90 13.80
N LYS A 182 14.96 -20.80 15.01
CA LYS A 182 16.25 -20.11 15.27
C LYS A 182 17.36 -20.49 14.28
N LYS A 183 17.38 -21.75 13.81
CA LYS A 183 18.36 -22.26 12.84
C LYS A 183 18.23 -21.66 11.43
N THR A 184 17.10 -21.04 11.09
CA THR A 184 16.88 -20.39 9.79
C THR A 184 17.42 -18.98 9.73
N PHE A 185 17.77 -18.42 10.89
CA PHE A 185 18.44 -17.14 10.99
C PHE A 185 19.96 -17.22 10.74
N ASN A 186 20.54 -18.41 10.54
CA ASN A 186 21.93 -18.50 10.06
C ASN A 186 22.00 -18.33 8.53
N PHE A 187 22.70 -17.28 8.11
CA PHE A 187 22.98 -16.97 6.70
C PHE A 187 24.39 -17.40 6.28
N ASP A 188 25.16 -18.06 7.17
CA ASP A 188 26.54 -18.51 6.96
C ASP A 188 26.77 -19.36 5.70
N LYS A 189 25.73 -20.03 5.19
CA LYS A 189 25.80 -20.84 3.96
C LYS A 189 25.27 -20.13 2.71
N THR A 190 24.60 -18.99 2.87
CA THR A 190 24.02 -18.20 1.76
C THR A 190 25.00 -17.13 1.26
N THR A 191 26.07 -16.86 2.00
CA THR A 191 27.19 -15.98 1.62
C THR A 191 28.22 -16.63 0.69
N GLN A 192 27.82 -17.66 -0.07
CA GLN A 192 28.65 -18.16 -1.16
C GLN A 192 28.96 -16.99 -2.10
N LYS A 193 30.25 -16.60 -2.19
CA LYS A 193 30.77 -15.45 -2.96
C LYS A 193 29.93 -15.20 -4.21
N MET A 194 28.96 -14.29 -4.14
CA MET A 194 28.21 -13.85 -5.30
C MET A 194 29.21 -13.16 -6.22
N LYS A 195 29.67 -13.89 -7.25
CA LYS A 195 30.70 -13.42 -8.19
C LYS A 195 30.26 -12.17 -8.96
N SER A 196 28.99 -11.77 -8.85
CA SER A 196 28.41 -10.71 -9.67
C SER A 196 27.62 -9.65 -8.89
N LYS A 197 28.27 -9.03 -7.90
CA LYS A 197 27.70 -7.86 -7.19
C LYS A 197 27.33 -6.73 -8.16
N SER A 198 28.15 -6.51 -9.19
CA SER A 198 27.94 -5.50 -10.21
C SER A 198 26.66 -5.75 -11.04
N ILE A 199 26.33 -7.01 -11.36
CA ILE A 199 25.09 -7.32 -12.07
C ILE A 199 23.86 -6.97 -11.22
N ILE A 200 23.89 -7.25 -9.92
CA ILE A 200 22.75 -6.93 -9.04
C ILE A 200 22.58 -5.43 -8.90
N ILE A 201 23.67 -4.69 -8.71
CA ILE A 201 23.64 -3.23 -8.67
C ILE A 201 23.10 -2.68 -9.99
N ALA A 202 23.53 -3.23 -11.13
CA ALA A 202 23.05 -2.84 -12.45
C ALA A 202 21.55 -3.13 -12.63
N ILE A 203 21.07 -4.32 -12.23
CA ILE A 203 19.65 -4.68 -12.30
C ILE A 203 18.81 -3.77 -11.41
N LEU A 204 19.23 -3.54 -10.16
CA LEU A 204 18.53 -2.64 -9.23
C LEU A 204 18.51 -1.20 -9.75
N GLY A 205 19.63 -0.73 -10.32
CA GLY A 205 19.71 0.57 -10.97
C GLY A 205 18.76 0.69 -12.15
N LEU A 206 18.69 -0.33 -13.00
CA LEU A 206 17.76 -0.37 -14.13
C LEU A 206 16.30 -0.37 -13.67
N ILE A 207 15.94 -1.18 -12.66
CA ILE A 207 14.58 -1.21 -12.09
C ILE A 207 14.23 0.14 -11.47
N PHE A 208 15.15 0.73 -10.70
CA PHE A 208 14.95 2.03 -10.07
C PHE A 208 14.71 3.13 -11.10
N VAL A 209 15.65 3.29 -12.05
CA VAL A 209 15.56 4.32 -13.10
C VAL A 209 14.34 4.10 -13.99
N GLY A 210 14.09 2.85 -14.42
CA GLY A 210 12.94 2.51 -15.25
C GLY A 210 11.61 2.81 -14.56
N THR A 211 11.49 2.51 -13.26
CA THR A 211 10.26 2.78 -12.52
C THR A 211 10.07 4.29 -12.28
N VAL A 212 11.13 5.02 -11.92
CA VAL A 212 11.06 6.48 -11.74
C VAL A 212 10.73 7.18 -13.05
N ALA A 213 11.41 6.83 -14.15
CA ALA A 213 11.13 7.37 -15.47
C ALA A 213 9.69 7.06 -15.91
N GLY A 214 9.25 5.80 -15.77
CA GLY A 214 7.88 5.40 -16.07
C GLY A 214 6.85 6.18 -15.25
N THR A 215 7.12 6.41 -13.96
CA THR A 215 6.26 7.21 -13.08
C THR A 215 6.17 8.66 -13.58
N ILE A 216 7.28 9.30 -13.91
CA ILE A 216 7.30 10.69 -14.40
C ILE A 216 6.57 10.82 -15.74
N ILE A 217 6.76 9.87 -16.65
CA ILE A 217 6.13 9.85 -17.98
C ILE A 217 4.61 9.64 -17.88
N THR A 218 4.16 8.80 -16.95
CA THR A 218 2.73 8.47 -16.78
C THR A 218 2.00 9.37 -15.78
N THR A 219 2.71 10.30 -15.12
CA THR A 219 2.08 11.27 -14.23
C THR A 219 1.20 12.21 -15.06
N PRO A 220 -0.08 12.40 -14.67
CA PRO A 220 -0.96 13.32 -15.39
C PRO A 220 -0.53 14.78 -15.16
N TYR A 221 -0.47 15.56 -16.24
CA TYR A 221 -0.22 17.00 -16.22
C TYR A 221 -1.50 17.72 -16.67
N PRO A 222 -2.47 17.94 -15.76
CA PRO A 222 -3.68 18.69 -16.10
C PRO A 222 -3.31 20.13 -16.46
N THR A 223 -3.97 20.67 -17.49
CA THR A 223 -3.81 22.08 -17.87
C THR A 223 -4.38 22.97 -16.77
N THR A 224 -3.60 23.93 -16.31
CA THR A 224 -4.08 24.94 -15.37
C THR A 224 -5.15 25.80 -16.07
N PRO A 225 -6.33 26.02 -15.45
CA PRO A 225 -7.34 26.91 -16.03
C PRO A 225 -6.78 28.32 -16.24
N SER A 226 -7.23 29.01 -17.28
CA SER A 226 -6.88 30.42 -17.51
C SER A 226 -7.38 31.29 -16.35
N GLU A 227 -6.51 32.14 -15.80
CA GLU A 227 -6.83 33.08 -14.71
C GLU A 227 -7.94 34.09 -15.08
N ALA A 228 -8.27 34.22 -16.37
CA ALA A 228 -9.30 35.13 -16.88
C ALA A 228 -10.75 34.59 -16.75
N LYS A 229 -10.97 33.37 -16.26
CA LYS A 229 -12.32 32.82 -16.10
C LYS A 229 -13.05 33.45 -14.91
N THR A 230 -14.19 34.08 -15.16
CA THR A 230 -15.07 34.69 -14.13
C THR A 230 -16.25 33.78 -13.72
N SER A 231 -16.34 32.57 -14.28
CA SER A 231 -17.38 31.59 -14.00
C SER A 231 -16.81 30.18 -14.05
N LEU A 232 -17.37 29.26 -13.24
CA LEU A 232 -16.96 27.86 -13.17
C LEU A 232 -18.06 26.95 -13.69
N ILE A 233 -17.71 26.00 -14.56
CA ILE A 233 -18.55 24.87 -14.97
C ILE A 233 -18.20 23.67 -14.09
N ILE A 234 -19.14 23.24 -13.26
CA ILE A 234 -18.96 22.07 -12.39
C ILE A 234 -19.81 20.91 -12.94
N MET A 235 -19.19 19.77 -13.20
CA MET A 235 -19.85 18.54 -13.61
C MET A 235 -19.67 17.48 -12.54
N THR A 236 -20.77 16.88 -12.09
CA THR A 236 -20.74 15.67 -11.27
C THR A 236 -21.17 14.49 -12.13
N TYR A 237 -20.31 13.48 -12.28
CA TYR A 237 -20.55 12.38 -13.19
C TYR A 237 -20.07 11.03 -12.64
N ASN A 238 -21.02 10.15 -12.37
CA ASN A 238 -20.72 8.79 -11.95
C ASN A 238 -20.33 7.93 -13.16
N ILE A 239 -19.04 7.66 -13.30
CA ILE A 239 -18.48 6.84 -14.39
C ILE A 239 -18.87 5.35 -14.34
N ARG A 240 -19.51 4.86 -13.26
CA ARG A 240 -19.93 3.45 -13.09
C ARG A 240 -18.83 2.42 -13.45
N GLN A 241 -17.58 2.67 -13.05
CA GLN A 241 -16.42 1.82 -13.41
C GLN A 241 -16.11 1.75 -14.93
N GLY A 242 -16.58 2.71 -15.72
CA GLY A 242 -16.28 2.81 -17.14
C GLY A 242 -17.25 2.08 -18.07
N VAL A 243 -18.46 1.73 -17.60
CA VAL A 243 -19.45 1.00 -18.41
C VAL A 243 -20.55 1.90 -18.97
N ASN A 244 -21.12 1.50 -20.12
CA ASN A 244 -22.34 2.08 -20.68
C ASN A 244 -23.61 1.43 -20.08
N ASP A 245 -24.79 1.83 -20.55
CA ASP A 245 -26.08 1.28 -20.08
C ASP A 245 -26.27 -0.21 -20.38
N SER A 246 -25.58 -0.73 -21.40
CA SER A 246 -25.56 -2.16 -21.74
C SER A 246 -24.57 -2.96 -20.88
N GLY A 247 -23.74 -2.29 -20.06
CA GLY A 247 -22.71 -2.90 -19.23
C GLY A 247 -21.36 -3.10 -19.93
N ASP A 248 -21.21 -2.65 -21.18
CA ASP A 248 -19.95 -2.74 -21.91
C ASP A 248 -18.99 -1.63 -21.48
N LYS A 249 -17.70 -1.94 -21.43
CA LYS A 249 -16.65 -0.94 -21.19
C LYS A 249 -16.68 0.11 -22.32
N ASN A 250 -16.88 1.36 -21.97
CA ASN A 250 -17.00 2.47 -22.92
C ASN A 250 -16.26 3.72 -22.41
N TYR A 251 -14.95 3.60 -22.18
CA TYR A 251 -14.13 4.72 -21.71
C TYR A 251 -14.12 5.89 -22.68
N ASP A 252 -14.11 5.62 -23.99
CA ASP A 252 -14.07 6.64 -25.02
C ASP A 252 -15.36 7.47 -25.03
N GLY A 253 -16.53 6.83 -24.96
CA GLY A 253 -17.81 7.55 -24.90
C GLY A 253 -17.97 8.36 -23.61
N GLN A 254 -17.45 7.86 -22.48
CA GLN A 254 -17.44 8.64 -21.23
C GLN A 254 -16.52 9.85 -21.34
N LEU A 255 -15.33 9.69 -21.94
CA LEU A 255 -14.39 10.77 -22.16
C LEU A 255 -14.93 11.81 -23.15
N GLU A 256 -15.64 11.37 -24.19
CA GLU A 256 -16.32 12.24 -25.15
C GLU A 256 -17.39 13.10 -24.47
N LEU A 257 -18.22 12.50 -23.60
CA LEU A 257 -19.20 13.23 -22.81
C LEU A 257 -18.54 14.27 -21.88
N ILE A 258 -17.46 13.89 -21.18
CA ILE A 258 -16.74 14.83 -20.31
C ILE A 258 -16.14 15.98 -21.13
N ARG A 259 -15.56 15.67 -22.30
CA ARG A 259 -14.97 16.67 -23.19
C ARG A 259 -16.01 17.59 -23.82
N SER A 260 -17.22 17.11 -24.09
CA SER A 260 -18.29 17.94 -24.66
C SER A 260 -18.82 18.97 -23.66
N VAL A 261 -18.87 18.63 -22.37
CA VAL A 261 -19.18 19.58 -21.29
C VAL A 261 -18.00 20.51 -21.00
N ASN A 262 -16.77 20.02 -21.18
CA ASN A 262 -15.51 20.73 -20.87
C ASN A 262 -15.53 21.40 -19.48
N PRO A 263 -15.82 20.64 -18.41
CA PRO A 263 -16.00 21.21 -17.08
C PRO A 263 -14.69 21.77 -16.53
N ASP A 264 -14.79 22.86 -15.77
CA ASP A 264 -13.69 23.39 -14.96
C ASP A 264 -13.39 22.49 -13.76
N ILE A 265 -14.43 21.87 -13.19
CA ILE A 265 -14.34 20.91 -12.09
C ILE A 265 -15.18 19.68 -12.43
N LEU A 266 -14.56 18.51 -12.44
CA LEU A 266 -15.23 17.21 -12.58
C LEU A 266 -15.19 16.47 -11.24
N ALA A 267 -16.36 16.07 -10.73
CA ALA A 267 -16.55 15.33 -9.48
C ALA A 267 -17.23 13.97 -9.69
#